data_AF-A0AAJ0MKP5-F1
#
_entry.id   AF-A0AAJ0MKP5-F1
#
_cell.length_a   1.000
_cell.length_b   1.000
_cell.length_c   1.000
_cell.angle_alpha   90.00
_cell.angle_beta   90.00
_cell.angle_gamma   90.00
#
_symmetry.space_group_name_H-M   'P 1'
#
loop_
_entity.id
_entity.type
_entity.pdbx_description
1 polymer ?
#
loop_
_entity_poly.entity_id
_entity_poly.type
_entity_poly.pdbx_seq_one_letter_code
_entity_poly.pdbx_strand_id
1 'polypeptide(L)'
;MDTPELQPPDACYGFEGNSDLYGIGIRIGVYLSWAASVVAALLADRHHNIVDELSDVNTTFILANVIAVIFSAAQRTISSTSDGIFPVDPRKTLWFRFNDSFSRAGSLMRFGIALATASFSAWFAFVGADTLRGEECDYPVFLFGSYSLFGPVRTFLKLYSVLVCIVLGLTYTPVFLLQCPNLIEVVTSSQFRYVLGTFCCFFFCAPCIVRINREDGQGRRRHYAVCFKFVFCLSSTFLKCISFTTNMPREMTSNDLESLQKPTREHVRQCCGSRVDEALFSHDRCIASVLRNHNIILGFIGLATSVLALIVIELTIKLNGIQGVNELAQTSQLIPFIAGCALFLGITRKVIFQEADRFVCPMALIQRYFFGTKADHSLPTLV
;
A
#
# COMPACT_ATOMS: atom_id res chain seq x y z
N MET A 1 14.14 -27.71 53.97
CA MET A 1 13.46 -26.72 53.12
C MET A 1 14.54 -26.19 52.21
N ASP A 2 14.66 -26.80 51.04
CA ASP A 2 15.65 -26.39 50.05
C ASP A 2 15.14 -25.08 49.42
N THR A 3 15.90 -24.02 49.61
CA THR A 3 15.66 -22.75 48.90
C THR A 3 15.81 -23.01 47.41
N PRO A 4 14.82 -22.68 46.56
CA PRO A 4 14.95 -22.83 45.13
C PRO A 4 16.19 -22.05 44.67
N GLU A 5 17.11 -22.77 44.05
CA GLU A 5 18.33 -22.23 43.48
C GLU A 5 17.92 -21.23 42.40
N LEU A 6 18.11 -19.94 42.68
CA LEU A 6 17.76 -18.84 41.79
C LEU A 6 18.47 -19.09 40.45
N GLN A 7 17.72 -19.42 39.39
CA GLN A 7 18.32 -19.61 38.07
C GLN A 7 19.11 -18.34 37.72
N PRO A 8 20.34 -18.48 37.17
CA PRO A 8 21.14 -17.33 36.83
C PRO A 8 20.34 -16.43 35.86
N PRO A 9 20.38 -15.10 36.03
CA PRO A 9 19.61 -14.14 35.24
C PRO A 9 19.87 -14.20 33.71
N ASP A 10 20.81 -15.02 33.28
CA ASP A 10 21.18 -15.26 31.88
C ASP A 10 20.37 -16.40 31.21
N ALA A 11 19.54 -17.14 31.95
CA ALA A 11 18.82 -18.31 31.43
C ALA A 11 17.81 -18.00 30.29
N CYS A 12 17.40 -16.72 30.16
CA CYS A 12 16.47 -16.27 29.12
C CYS A 12 17.16 -15.72 27.86
N TYR A 13 18.49 -15.72 27.80
CA TYR A 13 19.25 -15.18 26.68
C TYR A 13 19.66 -16.27 25.69
N GLY A 14 19.32 -16.08 24.41
CA GLY A 14 19.79 -16.95 23.33
C GLY A 14 19.04 -18.28 23.19
N PHE A 15 17.79 -18.20 22.75
CA PHE A 15 17.04 -19.39 22.35
C PHE A 15 17.33 -19.78 20.89
N GLU A 16 17.14 -21.07 20.59
CA GLU A 16 17.20 -21.58 19.22
C GLU A 16 16.00 -21.06 18.44
N GLY A 17 16.25 -20.14 17.50
CA GLY A 17 15.19 -19.52 16.72
C GLY A 17 14.69 -20.46 15.63
N ASN A 18 13.37 -20.48 15.45
CA ASN A 18 12.80 -21.21 14.31
C ASN A 18 13.28 -20.59 12.98
N SER A 19 14.07 -21.35 12.24
CA SER A 19 14.62 -20.95 10.94
C SER A 19 13.53 -20.71 9.88
N ASP A 20 12.34 -21.30 10.02
CA ASP A 20 11.16 -21.05 9.18
C ASP A 20 10.50 -19.69 9.43
N LEU A 21 10.89 -18.97 10.50
CA LEU A 21 10.33 -17.65 10.83
C LEU A 21 11.38 -16.55 10.75
N TYR A 22 12.56 -16.83 11.26
CA TYR A 22 13.68 -15.90 11.38
C TYR A 22 14.83 -16.19 10.41
N GLY A 23 14.72 -17.25 9.61
CA GLY A 23 15.75 -17.66 8.67
C GLY A 23 16.19 -16.54 7.75
N ILE A 24 17.49 -16.53 7.46
CA ILE A 24 18.12 -15.48 6.66
C ILE A 24 17.49 -15.37 5.26
N GLY A 25 17.07 -16.49 4.66
CA GLY A 25 16.40 -16.48 3.36
C GLY A 25 15.04 -15.76 3.39
N ILE A 26 14.27 -15.95 4.47
CA ILE A 26 12.98 -15.29 4.66
C ILE A 26 13.18 -13.79 4.85
N ARG A 27 14.14 -13.40 5.70
CA ARG A 27 14.47 -12.00 5.97
C ARG A 27 14.90 -11.30 4.69
N ILE A 28 15.92 -11.81 4.01
CA ILE A 28 16.41 -11.23 2.74
C ILE A 28 15.29 -11.17 1.70
N GLY A 29 14.45 -12.22 1.59
CA GLY A 29 13.30 -12.23 0.70
C GLY A 29 12.32 -11.07 0.95
N VAL A 30 11.94 -10.86 2.22
CA VAL A 30 11.09 -9.72 2.65
C VAL A 30 11.79 -8.39 2.31
N TYR A 31 13.08 -8.28 2.59
CA TYR A 31 13.84 -7.04 2.44
C TYR A 31 13.97 -6.65 0.97
N LEU A 32 14.24 -7.62 0.11
CA LEU A 32 14.27 -7.44 -1.34
C LEU A 32 12.88 -7.09 -1.88
N SER A 33 11.81 -7.68 -1.37
CA SER A 33 10.43 -7.32 -1.75
C SER A 33 10.07 -5.87 -1.37
N TRP A 34 10.51 -5.40 -0.20
CA TRP A 34 10.34 -4.00 0.20
C TRP A 34 11.18 -3.05 -0.66
N ALA A 35 12.45 -3.38 -0.88
CA ALA A 35 13.33 -2.61 -1.77
C ALA A 35 12.74 -2.51 -3.18
N ALA A 36 12.24 -3.63 -3.72
CA ALA A 36 11.49 -3.70 -4.96
C ALA A 36 10.32 -2.70 -4.99
N SER A 37 9.47 -2.73 -3.96
CA SER A 37 8.31 -1.84 -3.85
C SER A 37 8.71 -0.36 -3.80
N VAL A 38 9.81 -0.02 -3.12
CA VAL A 38 10.35 1.34 -3.06
C VAL A 38 10.95 1.78 -4.40
N VAL A 39 11.69 0.90 -5.08
CA VAL A 39 12.25 1.20 -6.40
C VAL A 39 11.13 1.44 -7.41
N ALA A 40 10.12 0.57 -7.43
CA ALA A 40 8.93 0.78 -8.24
C ALA A 40 8.23 2.09 -7.84
N ALA A 41 8.21 2.42 -6.56
CA ALA A 41 7.57 3.62 -6.06
C ALA A 41 8.18 4.92 -6.54
N LEU A 42 9.51 4.96 -6.55
CA LEU A 42 10.28 6.16 -6.85
C LEU A 42 10.55 6.31 -8.35
N LEU A 43 10.59 5.20 -9.11
CA LEU A 43 11.05 5.20 -10.50
C LEU A 43 9.97 4.84 -11.54
N ALA A 44 8.89 4.14 -11.17
CA ALA A 44 7.88 3.66 -12.14
C ALA A 44 6.83 4.73 -12.52
N ASP A 45 7.25 5.99 -12.66
CA ASP A 45 6.41 7.20 -12.71
C ASP A 45 5.53 7.32 -13.99
N ARG A 46 5.43 6.27 -14.82
CA ARG A 46 4.71 6.30 -16.11
C ARG A 46 4.01 5.03 -16.58
N HIS A 47 4.34 3.86 -16.05
CA HIS A 47 3.82 2.60 -16.60
C HIS A 47 2.99 1.85 -15.55
N HIS A 48 1.67 2.07 -15.59
CA HIS A 48 0.70 1.41 -14.72
C HIS A 48 0.86 -0.12 -14.70
N ASN A 49 1.06 -0.73 -15.87
CA ASN A 49 1.13 -2.20 -16.01
C ASN A 49 2.27 -2.87 -15.20
N ILE A 50 3.37 -2.18 -14.92
CA ILE A 50 4.52 -2.78 -14.21
C ILE A 50 4.25 -2.85 -12.72
N VAL A 51 3.58 -1.83 -12.18
CA VAL A 51 3.23 -1.77 -10.76
C VAL A 51 2.21 -2.85 -10.43
N ASP A 52 1.32 -3.18 -11.37
CA ASP A 52 0.25 -4.15 -11.15
C ASP A 52 0.78 -5.58 -10.96
N GLU A 53 1.56 -6.09 -11.92
CA GLU A 53 2.16 -7.44 -11.85
C GLU A 53 3.00 -7.62 -10.58
N LEU A 54 3.76 -6.59 -10.22
CA LEU A 54 4.64 -6.65 -9.06
C LEU A 54 3.87 -6.70 -7.76
N SER A 55 2.82 -5.89 -7.68
CA SER A 55 1.98 -5.83 -6.49
C SER A 55 1.27 -7.15 -6.25
N ASP A 56 0.93 -7.92 -7.29
CA ASP A 56 0.32 -9.25 -7.15
C ASP A 56 1.27 -10.29 -6.56
N VAL A 57 2.54 -10.31 -6.99
CA VAL A 57 3.53 -11.22 -6.41
C VAL A 57 3.85 -10.83 -4.97
N ASN A 58 4.01 -9.53 -4.69
CA ASN A 58 4.20 -9.06 -3.31
C ASN A 58 2.99 -9.42 -2.44
N THR A 59 1.76 -9.28 -2.96
CA THR A 59 0.54 -9.66 -2.23
C THR A 59 0.51 -11.15 -1.90
N THR A 60 0.86 -12.00 -2.87
CA THR A 60 0.93 -13.45 -2.66
C THR A 60 1.96 -13.80 -1.59
N PHE A 61 3.12 -13.15 -1.65
CA PHE A 61 4.17 -13.32 -0.65
C PHE A 61 3.72 -12.92 0.75
N ILE A 62 3.02 -11.78 0.87
CA ILE A 62 2.48 -11.32 2.15
C ILE A 62 1.40 -12.27 2.67
N LEU A 63 0.50 -12.72 1.80
CA LEU A 63 -0.53 -13.68 2.15
C LEU A 63 0.10 -14.95 2.74
N ALA A 64 1.14 -15.49 2.09
CA ALA A 64 1.86 -16.66 2.57
C ALA A 64 2.45 -16.41 3.97
N ASN A 65 3.07 -15.24 4.21
CA ASN A 65 3.58 -14.88 5.53
C ASN A 65 2.48 -14.78 6.59
N VAL A 66 1.33 -14.15 6.26
CA VAL A 66 0.20 -14.02 7.18
C VAL A 66 -0.36 -15.40 7.54
N ILE A 67 -0.55 -16.28 6.55
CA ILE A 67 -1.01 -17.66 6.78
C ILE A 67 -0.03 -18.41 7.67
N ALA A 68 1.27 -18.33 7.38
CA ALA A 68 2.30 -19.00 8.17
C ALA A 68 2.30 -18.53 9.64
N VAL A 69 2.17 -17.22 9.87
CA VAL A 69 2.12 -16.65 11.23
C VAL A 69 0.84 -17.07 11.97
N ILE A 70 -0.33 -17.02 11.31
CA ILE A 70 -1.60 -17.44 11.91
C ILE A 70 -1.56 -18.93 12.26
N PHE A 71 -1.07 -19.77 11.35
CA PHE A 71 -0.98 -21.21 11.57
C PHE A 71 0.01 -21.55 12.70
N SER A 72 1.16 -20.88 12.73
CA SER A 72 2.14 -21.02 13.82
C SER A 72 1.57 -20.59 15.18
N ALA A 73 0.76 -19.53 15.21
CA ALA A 73 0.08 -19.09 16.41
C ALA A 73 -1.01 -20.09 16.85
N ALA A 74 -1.77 -20.64 15.91
CA ALA A 74 -2.87 -21.57 16.18
C ALA A 74 -2.38 -22.94 16.68
N GLN A 75 -1.29 -23.47 16.12
CA GLN A 75 -0.72 -24.76 16.55
C GLN A 75 -0.30 -24.74 18.04
N ARG A 76 0.17 -23.59 18.54
CA ARG A 76 0.57 -23.47 19.95
C ARG A 76 -0.58 -23.55 20.94
N THR A 77 -1.74 -23.02 20.58
CA THR A 77 -2.94 -23.12 21.42
C THR A 77 -3.34 -24.56 21.66
N ILE A 78 -2.96 -25.48 20.77
CA ILE A 78 -3.33 -26.90 20.81
C ILE A 78 -2.26 -27.73 21.56
N SER A 79 -0.98 -27.36 21.45
CA SER A 79 0.15 -28.10 22.02
C SER A 79 0.56 -27.64 23.42
N SER A 80 -0.37 -27.13 24.23
CA SER A 80 -0.13 -26.71 25.63
C SER A 80 0.14 -27.90 26.57
N THR A 81 1.18 -28.67 26.28
CA THR A 81 1.76 -29.68 27.15
C THR A 81 3.29 -29.53 27.09
N SER A 82 3.82 -28.91 28.15
CA SER A 82 5.21 -28.88 28.65
C SER A 82 6.39 -28.29 27.86
N ASP A 83 6.40 -28.16 26.53
CA ASP A 83 7.68 -27.87 25.85
C ASP A 83 7.78 -26.41 25.39
N GLY A 84 8.43 -25.58 26.23
CA GLY A 84 8.55 -24.13 26.16
C GLY A 84 9.41 -23.58 25.01
N ILE A 85 9.01 -23.82 23.76
CA ILE A 85 9.68 -23.24 22.58
C ILE A 85 8.80 -22.10 22.02
N PHE A 86 9.23 -20.86 22.23
CA PHE A 86 8.50 -19.64 21.83
C PHE A 86 9.08 -18.96 20.56
N PRO A 87 8.60 -19.28 19.35
CA PRO A 87 8.91 -18.44 18.19
C PRO A 87 7.66 -17.76 17.61
N VAL A 88 7.26 -16.58 18.06
CA VAL A 88 6.51 -15.67 17.16
C VAL A 88 6.85 -14.22 17.50
N ASP A 89 7.62 -13.56 16.64
CA ASP A 89 7.68 -12.11 16.57
C ASP A 89 6.70 -11.62 15.48
N PRO A 90 5.59 -10.98 15.86
CA PRO A 90 4.51 -10.58 14.96
C PRO A 90 4.75 -9.23 14.26
N ARG A 91 5.96 -8.65 14.39
CA ARG A 91 6.30 -7.31 13.89
C ARG A 91 6.47 -7.20 12.37
N LYS A 92 6.13 -8.22 11.58
CA LYS A 92 6.05 -8.12 10.11
C LYS A 92 4.77 -7.36 9.69
N THR A 93 4.57 -6.13 10.16
CA THR A 93 3.47 -5.27 9.69
C THR A 93 3.87 -4.67 8.35
N LEU A 94 3.35 -5.28 7.29
CA LEU A 94 3.60 -4.91 5.92
C LEU A 94 2.84 -3.64 5.53
N TRP A 95 3.58 -2.69 4.97
CA TRP A 95 3.00 -1.53 4.30
C TRP A 95 2.48 -1.96 2.93
N PHE A 96 1.19 -1.74 2.71
CA PHE A 96 0.56 -1.96 1.42
C PHE A 96 0.51 -0.65 0.63
N ARG A 97 0.98 -0.70 -0.62
CA ARG A 97 0.65 0.32 -1.60
C ARG A 97 -0.52 -0.16 -2.44
N PHE A 98 -1.65 0.52 -2.33
CA PHE A 98 -2.79 0.33 -3.21
C PHE A 98 -2.82 1.51 -4.18
N ASN A 99 -2.72 1.21 -5.47
CA ASN A 99 -2.84 2.16 -6.56
C ASN A 99 -4.02 1.73 -7.44
N ASP A 100 -4.62 2.67 -8.16
CA ASP A 100 -6.01 2.60 -8.65
C ASP A 100 -6.30 1.64 -9.84
N SER A 101 -5.49 0.61 -10.07
CA SER A 101 -5.60 -0.25 -11.27
C SER A 101 -5.75 -1.74 -10.99
N PHE A 102 -6.09 -2.11 -9.75
CA PHE A 102 -6.27 -3.52 -9.41
C PHE A 102 -7.62 -4.08 -9.87
N SER A 103 -7.60 -5.36 -10.26
CA SER A 103 -8.83 -6.15 -10.39
C SER A 103 -9.61 -6.07 -9.07
N ARG A 104 -10.95 -6.09 -9.13
CA ARG A 104 -11.80 -6.06 -7.92
C ARG A 104 -11.41 -7.16 -6.93
N ALA A 105 -11.11 -8.36 -7.45
CA ALA A 105 -10.64 -9.48 -6.65
C ALA A 105 -9.30 -9.19 -5.96
N GLY A 106 -8.31 -8.63 -6.67
CA GLY A 106 -7.01 -8.27 -6.10
C GLY A 106 -7.13 -7.18 -5.02
N SER A 107 -7.97 -6.17 -5.24
CA SER A 107 -8.26 -5.13 -4.25
C SER A 107 -8.89 -5.72 -2.98
N LEU A 108 -9.92 -6.57 -3.12
CA LEU A 108 -10.58 -7.23 -2.00
C LEU A 108 -9.64 -8.15 -1.22
N MET A 109 -8.82 -8.95 -1.94
CA MET A 109 -7.83 -9.84 -1.33
C MET A 109 -6.86 -9.05 -0.46
N ARG A 110 -6.27 -7.98 -1.00
CA ARG A 110 -5.32 -7.16 -0.26
C ARG A 110 -5.95 -6.42 0.91
N PHE A 111 -7.18 -5.93 0.75
CA PHE A 111 -7.93 -5.36 1.87
C PHE A 111 -8.11 -6.40 2.99
N GLY A 112 -8.49 -7.63 2.64
CA GLY A 112 -8.57 -8.74 3.58
C GLY A 112 -7.25 -9.04 4.28
N ILE A 113 -6.14 -9.06 3.54
CA ILE A 113 -4.79 -9.26 4.11
C ILE A 113 -4.40 -8.11 5.04
N ALA A 114 -4.65 -6.86 4.65
CA ALA A 114 -4.38 -5.70 5.49
C ALA A 114 -5.19 -5.75 6.80
N LEU A 115 -6.47 -6.11 6.71
CA LEU A 115 -7.34 -6.27 7.86
C LEU A 115 -6.87 -7.43 8.75
N ALA A 116 -6.52 -8.58 8.19
CA ALA A 116 -6.00 -9.72 8.93
C ALA A 116 -4.70 -9.37 9.68
N THR A 117 -3.78 -8.67 9.00
CA THR A 117 -2.51 -8.22 9.59
C THR A 117 -2.75 -7.23 10.73
N ALA A 118 -3.63 -6.25 10.54
CA ALA A 118 -3.97 -5.28 11.56
C ALA A 118 -4.66 -5.92 12.77
N SER A 119 -5.59 -6.85 12.51
CA SER A 119 -6.30 -7.60 13.55
C SER A 119 -5.34 -8.46 14.36
N PHE A 120 -4.40 -9.14 13.70
CA PHE A 120 -3.38 -9.94 14.37
C PHE A 120 -2.40 -9.08 15.17
N SER A 121 -1.96 -7.94 14.63
CA SER A 121 -1.12 -6.97 15.36
C SER A 121 -1.82 -6.45 16.62
N ALA A 122 -3.10 -6.09 16.51
CA ALA A 122 -3.90 -5.67 17.65
C ALA A 122 -4.04 -6.80 18.68
N TRP A 123 -4.44 -7.99 18.24
CA TRP A 123 -4.53 -9.15 19.12
C TRP A 123 -3.22 -9.40 19.88
N PHE A 124 -2.08 -9.34 19.19
CA PHE A 124 -0.78 -9.52 19.83
C PHE A 124 -0.49 -8.43 20.85
N ALA A 125 -0.65 -7.15 20.50
CA ALA A 125 -0.34 -6.05 21.39
C ALA A 125 -1.19 -6.07 22.68
N PHE A 126 -2.45 -6.51 22.57
CA PHE A 126 -3.37 -6.56 23.69
C PHE A 126 -3.28 -7.85 24.50
N VAL A 127 -3.33 -9.01 23.84
CA VAL A 127 -3.48 -10.33 24.46
C VAL A 127 -2.28 -11.24 24.16
N GLY A 128 -1.84 -11.35 22.92
CA GLY A 128 -0.80 -12.32 22.54
C GLY A 128 0.55 -12.08 23.23
N ALA A 129 0.91 -10.84 23.53
CA ALA A 129 2.11 -10.54 24.29
C ALA A 129 2.04 -11.14 25.71
N ASP A 130 0.86 -11.15 26.36
CA ASP A 130 0.71 -11.76 27.69
C ASP A 130 0.92 -13.27 27.65
N THR A 131 0.57 -13.94 26.56
CA THR A 131 0.85 -15.38 26.41
C THR A 131 2.34 -15.70 26.30
N LEU A 132 3.17 -14.71 25.96
CA LEU A 132 4.63 -14.83 25.99
C LEU A 132 5.21 -14.54 27.37
N ARG A 133 4.42 -13.98 28.30
CA ARG A 133 4.84 -13.69 29.67
C ARG A 133 4.91 -14.99 30.46
N GLY A 134 5.94 -15.80 30.18
CA GLY A 134 6.39 -16.83 31.10
C GLY A 134 6.80 -16.19 32.44
N GLU A 135 6.90 -17.00 33.49
CA GLU A 135 7.01 -16.48 34.86
C GLU A 135 8.29 -15.66 35.12
N GLU A 136 9.36 -15.79 34.31
CA GLU A 136 10.67 -15.21 34.69
C GLU A 136 11.49 -14.52 33.57
N CYS A 137 11.05 -14.50 32.30
CA CYS A 137 11.86 -13.94 31.20
C CYS A 137 11.40 -12.57 30.72
N ASP A 138 12.33 -11.61 30.69
CA ASP A 138 12.14 -10.33 29.99
C ASP A 138 12.65 -10.45 28.54
N TYR A 139 11.81 -10.07 27.58
CA TYR A 139 12.15 -10.11 26.15
C TYR A 139 12.53 -8.71 25.68
N PRO A 140 13.83 -8.42 25.48
CA PRO A 140 14.25 -7.11 25.00
C PRO A 140 13.79 -6.88 23.56
N VAL A 141 13.22 -5.71 23.31
CA VAL A 141 12.82 -5.23 22.01
C VAL A 141 13.66 -4.01 21.66
N PHE A 142 14.23 -3.99 20.46
CA PHE A 142 14.87 -2.78 19.95
C PHE A 142 13.81 -1.79 19.45
N LEU A 143 13.68 -0.65 20.11
CA LEU A 143 12.90 0.49 19.62
C LEU A 143 13.64 1.78 19.96
N PHE A 144 14.63 2.14 19.14
CA PHE A 144 15.59 3.23 19.42
C PHE A 144 16.41 3.04 20.71
N GLY A 145 16.44 1.81 21.22
CA GLY A 145 17.04 1.41 22.48
C GLY A 145 16.57 0.00 22.85
N SER A 146 17.24 -0.64 23.81
CA SER A 146 16.78 -1.91 24.37
C SER A 146 15.73 -1.63 25.44
N TYR A 147 14.53 -2.15 25.25
CA TYR A 147 13.42 -1.99 26.18
C TYR A 147 12.70 -3.32 26.39
N SER A 148 12.22 -3.57 27.61
CA SER A 148 11.33 -4.70 27.89
C SER A 148 10.09 -4.67 26.99
N LEU A 149 9.74 -5.82 26.39
CA LEU A 149 8.49 -6.00 25.64
C LEU A 149 7.27 -5.64 26.49
N PHE A 150 7.31 -5.90 27.81
CA PHE A 150 6.18 -5.70 28.72
C PHE A 150 6.07 -4.27 29.28
N GLY A 151 7.05 -3.42 28.99
CA GLY A 151 7.12 -2.04 29.46
C GLY A 151 6.53 -1.01 28.48
N PRO A 152 7.20 0.14 28.29
CA PRO A 152 6.74 1.20 27.39
C PRO A 152 6.49 0.75 25.94
N VAL A 153 7.25 -0.24 25.46
CA VAL A 153 7.08 -0.82 24.13
C VAL A 153 5.69 -1.42 23.96
N ARG A 154 5.16 -2.11 24.98
CA ARG A 154 3.80 -2.67 24.93
C ARG A 154 2.76 -1.60 24.74
N THR A 155 2.87 -0.51 25.52
CA THR A 155 1.95 0.63 25.42
C THR A 155 2.02 1.27 24.04
N PHE A 156 3.24 1.44 23.50
CA PHE A 156 3.45 1.91 22.14
C PHE A 156 2.79 0.99 21.10
N LEU A 157 2.98 -0.33 21.19
CA LEU A 157 2.38 -1.29 20.26
C LEU A 157 0.84 -1.29 20.31
N LYS A 158 0.24 -1.12 21.50
CA LYS A 158 -1.21 -0.97 21.66
C LYS A 158 -1.71 0.29 20.95
N LEU A 159 -1.08 1.44 21.22
CA LEU A 159 -1.43 2.71 20.60
C LEU A 159 -1.26 2.67 19.08
N TYR A 160 -0.13 2.13 18.61
CA TYR A 160 0.16 1.95 17.19
C TYR A 160 -0.89 1.06 16.51
N SER A 161 -1.27 -0.07 17.12
CA SER A 161 -2.28 -0.97 16.55
C SER A 161 -3.65 -0.29 16.44
N VAL A 162 -4.06 0.47 17.45
CA VAL A 162 -5.31 1.26 17.39
C VAL A 162 -5.24 2.30 16.28
N LEU A 163 -4.13 3.05 16.18
CA LEU A 163 -3.93 4.04 15.14
C LEU A 163 -3.99 3.43 13.74
N VAL A 164 -3.31 2.29 13.53
CA VAL A 164 -3.35 1.54 12.27
C VAL A 164 -4.78 1.12 11.95
N CYS A 165 -5.53 0.55 12.89
CA CYS A 165 -6.93 0.18 12.66
C CYS A 165 -7.81 1.38 12.28
N ILE A 166 -7.61 2.54 12.92
CA ILE A 166 -8.33 3.77 12.57
C ILE A 166 -7.96 4.21 11.16
N VAL A 167 -6.67 4.34 10.85
CA VAL A 167 -6.20 4.78 9.53
C VAL A 167 -6.69 3.83 8.44
N LEU A 168 -6.57 2.51 8.64
CA LEU A 168 -7.08 1.52 7.71
C LEU A 168 -8.61 1.62 7.55
N GLY A 169 -9.34 1.75 8.66
CA GLY A 169 -10.80 1.94 8.62
C GLY A 169 -11.18 3.18 7.81
N LEU A 170 -10.53 4.32 8.05
CA LEU A 170 -10.83 5.57 7.37
C LEU A 170 -10.45 5.56 5.88
N THR A 171 -9.32 4.93 5.53
CA THR A 171 -8.82 4.90 4.16
C THR A 171 -9.51 3.85 3.30
N TYR A 172 -9.74 2.65 3.83
CA TYR A 172 -10.22 1.53 3.04
C TYR A 172 -11.73 1.31 3.09
N THR A 173 -12.43 1.71 4.16
CA THR A 173 -13.89 1.54 4.21
C THR A 173 -14.61 2.22 3.04
N PRO A 174 -14.28 3.46 2.65
CA PRO A 174 -14.92 4.09 1.48
C PRO A 174 -14.67 3.32 0.18
N VAL A 175 -13.42 2.88 -0.05
CA VAL A 175 -13.03 2.12 -1.24
C VAL A 175 -13.77 0.77 -1.29
N PHE A 176 -13.83 0.06 -0.17
CA PHE A 176 -14.52 -1.21 -0.06
C PHE A 176 -16.02 -1.09 -0.31
N LEU A 177 -16.66 -0.07 0.27
CA LEU A 177 -18.08 0.21 0.02
C LEU A 177 -18.31 0.49 -1.47
N LEU A 178 -17.49 1.32 -2.11
CA LEU A 178 -17.60 1.62 -3.54
C LEU A 178 -17.42 0.38 -4.44
N GLN A 179 -16.58 -0.59 -4.04
CA GLN A 179 -16.35 -1.81 -4.81
C GLN A 179 -17.46 -2.87 -4.64
N CYS A 180 -18.25 -2.78 -3.57
CA CYS A 180 -19.31 -3.74 -3.22
C CYS A 180 -20.69 -3.05 -3.18
N PRO A 181 -21.27 -2.65 -4.32
CA PRO A 181 -22.54 -1.91 -4.37
C PRO A 181 -23.72 -2.70 -3.79
N ASN A 182 -23.72 -4.02 -3.90
CA ASN A 182 -24.74 -4.87 -3.29
C ASN A 182 -24.69 -4.83 -1.75
N LEU A 183 -23.50 -4.58 -1.16
CA LEU A 183 -23.34 -4.41 0.27
C LEU A 183 -23.79 -3.01 0.71
N ILE A 184 -23.62 -1.99 -0.13
CA ILE A 184 -24.16 -0.65 0.09
C ILE A 184 -25.68 -0.71 0.21
N GLU A 185 -26.37 -1.50 -0.61
CA GLU A 185 -27.83 -1.63 -0.55
C GLU A 185 -28.30 -2.17 0.82
N VAL A 186 -27.54 -3.09 1.40
CA VAL A 186 -27.81 -3.67 2.74
C VAL A 186 -27.42 -2.73 3.87
N VAL A 187 -26.28 -2.02 3.76
CA VAL A 187 -25.72 -1.17 4.83
C VAL A 187 -26.34 0.24 4.83
N THR A 188 -26.82 0.73 3.68
CA THR A 188 -27.41 2.07 3.56
C THR A 188 -28.90 2.08 3.87
N SER A 189 -29.23 1.81 5.13
CA SER A 189 -30.32 2.58 5.76
C SER A 189 -29.91 4.08 5.75
N SER A 190 -30.90 4.97 5.67
CA SER A 190 -30.75 6.39 5.29
C SER A 190 -29.70 7.21 6.07
N GLN A 191 -29.29 6.76 7.26
CA GLN A 191 -28.39 7.48 8.16
C GLN A 191 -26.91 7.44 7.73
N PHE A 192 -26.45 6.35 7.10
CA PHE A 192 -25.02 6.17 6.82
C PHE A 192 -24.51 7.02 5.65
N ARG A 193 -25.40 7.41 4.72
CA ARG A 193 -25.06 8.23 3.55
C ARG A 193 -24.56 9.63 3.93
N TYR A 194 -25.13 10.21 4.99
CA TYR A 194 -24.75 11.53 5.48
C TYR A 194 -23.39 11.53 6.20
N VAL A 195 -23.09 10.47 6.95
CA VAL A 195 -21.82 10.33 7.67
C VAL A 195 -20.65 10.20 6.68
N LEU A 196 -20.78 9.33 5.67
CA LEU A 196 -19.72 9.10 4.69
C LEU A 196 -19.46 10.34 3.80
N GLY A 197 -20.52 11.03 3.37
CA GLY A 197 -20.39 12.26 2.57
C GLY A 197 -19.72 13.41 3.34
N THR A 198 -20.02 13.54 4.63
CA THR A 198 -19.41 14.57 5.50
C THR A 198 -17.94 14.27 5.75
N PHE A 199 -17.59 12.98 5.90
CA PHE A 199 -16.21 12.53 6.12
C PHE A 199 -15.30 12.79 4.91
N CYS A 200 -15.78 12.48 3.69
CA CYS A 200 -15.05 12.77 2.45
C CYS A 200 -14.82 14.28 2.26
N CYS A 201 -15.82 15.12 2.56
CA CYS A 201 -15.63 16.57 2.50
C CYS A 201 -14.56 17.06 3.49
N PHE A 202 -14.52 16.50 4.71
CA PHE A 202 -13.57 16.92 5.73
C PHE A 202 -12.12 16.60 5.35
N PHE A 203 -11.82 15.36 4.95
CA PHE A 203 -10.44 14.93 4.69
C PHE A 203 -9.86 15.45 3.37
N PHE A 204 -10.67 15.55 2.31
CA PHE A 204 -10.18 16.01 1.01
C PHE A 204 -10.18 17.54 0.85
N CYS A 205 -11.05 18.27 1.57
CA CYS A 205 -11.11 19.73 1.46
C CYS A 205 -10.31 20.47 2.56
N ALA A 206 -10.10 19.89 3.75
CA ALA A 206 -9.34 20.55 4.83
C ALA A 206 -7.90 20.94 4.44
N PRO A 207 -7.12 20.13 3.68
CA PRO A 207 -5.78 20.52 3.26
C PRO A 207 -5.76 21.73 2.31
N CYS A 208 -6.80 21.89 1.49
CA CYS A 208 -6.95 23.05 0.60
C CYS A 208 -7.28 24.34 1.37
N ILE A 209 -8.05 24.24 2.46
CA ILE A 209 -8.42 25.40 3.28
C ILE A 209 -7.21 25.96 4.05
N VAL A 210 -6.33 25.09 4.54
CA VAL A 210 -5.15 25.51 5.32
C VAL A 210 -4.10 26.19 4.45
N ARG A 211 -3.95 25.80 3.18
CA ARG A 211 -2.95 26.38 2.27
C ARG A 211 -3.33 27.77 1.72
N ILE A 212 -4.63 28.04 1.57
CA ILE A 212 -5.15 29.32 1.05
C ILE A 212 -5.08 30.44 2.11
N ASN A 213 -4.95 30.10 3.40
CA ASN A 213 -4.90 31.10 4.47
C ASN A 213 -3.54 31.83 4.59
N ARG A 214 -2.53 31.45 3.80
CA ARG A 214 -1.16 31.96 3.92
C ARG A 214 -0.75 32.98 2.85
N GLU A 215 -1.58 33.24 1.83
CA GLU A 215 -1.28 34.21 0.78
C GLU A 215 -2.35 35.34 0.72
N ASP A 216 -1.90 36.52 1.13
CA ASP A 216 -2.35 37.89 0.89
C ASP A 216 -3.84 38.29 0.97
N GLY A 217 -4.08 39.23 1.89
CA GLY A 217 -5.35 39.91 2.07
C GLY A 217 -5.57 40.98 1.02
N GLN A 218 -6.48 40.72 0.07
CA GLN A 218 -7.54 41.66 -0.37
C GLN A 218 -8.47 41.11 -1.49
N GLY A 219 -8.37 39.83 -1.87
CA GLY A 219 -9.27 39.20 -2.88
C GLY A 219 -10.38 38.28 -2.33
N ARG A 220 -10.62 38.27 -1.01
CA ARG A 220 -11.21 37.11 -0.29
C ARG A 220 -12.61 36.65 -0.69
N ARG A 221 -13.58 37.52 -1.03
CA ARG A 221 -14.99 37.05 -1.08
C ARG A 221 -15.37 36.25 -2.33
N ARG A 222 -14.66 36.36 -3.45
CA ARG A 222 -15.03 35.63 -4.69
C ARG A 222 -14.49 34.20 -4.74
N HIS A 223 -13.29 33.93 -4.21
CA HIS A 223 -12.72 32.58 -4.27
C HIS A 223 -13.39 31.58 -3.32
N TYR A 224 -13.81 31.99 -2.11
CA TYR A 224 -14.58 31.11 -1.22
C TYR A 224 -15.94 30.72 -1.82
N ALA A 225 -16.62 31.64 -2.52
CA ALA A 225 -17.88 31.34 -3.18
C ALA A 225 -17.69 30.37 -4.35
N VAL A 226 -16.57 30.43 -5.07
CA VAL A 226 -16.26 29.51 -6.18
C VAL A 226 -15.87 28.13 -5.65
N CYS A 227 -15.00 28.02 -4.65
CA CYS A 227 -14.65 26.73 -4.04
C CYS A 227 -15.85 26.08 -3.33
N PHE A 228 -16.67 26.85 -2.61
CA PHE A 228 -17.87 26.32 -1.97
C PHE A 228 -18.93 25.90 -3.00
N LYS A 229 -19.17 26.72 -4.04
CA LYS A 229 -20.03 26.31 -5.17
C LYS A 229 -19.45 25.11 -5.91
N PHE A 230 -18.13 24.96 -6.00
CA PHE A 230 -17.48 23.83 -6.65
C PHE A 230 -17.60 22.55 -5.83
N VAL A 231 -17.40 22.59 -4.50
CA VAL A 231 -17.63 21.43 -3.61
C VAL A 231 -19.11 21.05 -3.58
N PHE A 232 -20.01 22.02 -3.56
CA PHE A 232 -21.46 21.78 -3.61
C PHE A 232 -21.92 21.27 -4.99
N CYS A 233 -21.28 21.74 -6.07
CA CYS A 233 -21.56 21.28 -7.43
C CYS A 233 -20.96 19.90 -7.66
N LEU A 234 -19.77 19.58 -7.16
CA LEU A 234 -19.18 18.24 -7.19
C LEU A 234 -19.98 17.27 -6.34
N SER A 235 -20.40 17.63 -5.13
CA SER A 235 -21.25 16.75 -4.32
C SER A 235 -22.62 16.54 -4.95
N SER A 236 -23.23 17.59 -5.54
CA SER A 236 -24.48 17.48 -6.29
C SER A 236 -24.33 16.68 -7.57
N THR A 237 -23.22 16.84 -8.30
CA THR A 237 -22.96 16.12 -9.55
C THR A 237 -22.59 14.67 -9.27
N PHE A 238 -21.87 14.39 -8.18
CA PHE A 238 -21.56 13.04 -7.72
C PHE A 238 -22.82 12.31 -7.25
N LEU A 239 -23.70 12.99 -6.49
CA LEU A 239 -25.01 12.45 -6.10
C LEU A 239 -25.93 12.23 -7.32
N LYS A 240 -25.93 13.14 -8.30
CA LYS A 240 -26.68 12.98 -9.56
C LYS A 240 -26.08 11.89 -10.45
N CYS A 241 -24.77 11.75 -10.53
CA CYS A 241 -24.09 10.66 -11.24
C CYS A 241 -24.39 9.31 -10.59
N ILE A 242 -24.34 9.21 -9.27
CA ILE A 242 -24.75 8.00 -8.54
C ILE A 242 -26.21 7.67 -8.84
N SER A 243 -27.11 8.66 -8.71
CA SER A 243 -28.53 8.48 -9.03
C SER A 243 -28.78 8.12 -10.50
N PHE A 244 -27.93 8.60 -11.42
CA PHE A 244 -28.00 8.28 -12.84
C PHE A 244 -27.52 6.85 -13.12
N THR A 245 -26.40 6.43 -12.51
CA THR A 245 -25.90 5.05 -12.62
C THR A 245 -26.82 4.02 -11.98
N THR A 246 -27.56 4.37 -10.92
CA THR A 246 -28.55 3.48 -10.29
C THR A 246 -29.87 3.40 -11.06
N ASN A 247 -30.15 4.36 -11.94
CA ASN A 247 -31.38 4.42 -12.75
C ASN A 247 -31.17 4.01 -14.23
N MET A 248 -29.96 3.57 -14.61
CA MET A 248 -29.72 3.04 -15.95
C MET A 248 -30.44 1.69 -16.11
N PRO A 249 -31.31 1.52 -17.13
CA PRO A 249 -31.93 0.24 -17.41
C PRO A 249 -30.86 -0.81 -17.73
N ARG A 250 -30.97 -2.00 -17.13
CA ARG A 250 -29.99 -3.10 -17.19
C ARG A 250 -29.80 -3.74 -18.58
N GLU A 251 -30.44 -3.23 -19.64
CA GLU A 251 -30.43 -3.81 -20.99
C GLU A 251 -29.59 -3.01 -21.99
N MET A 252 -28.36 -2.63 -21.62
CA MET A 252 -27.37 -2.16 -22.61
C MET A 252 -26.43 -3.33 -22.95
N THR A 253 -26.50 -3.81 -24.19
CA THR A 253 -25.70 -4.92 -24.68
C THR A 253 -24.22 -4.55 -24.80
N SER A 254 -23.31 -5.52 -24.61
CA SER A 254 -21.85 -5.30 -24.58
C SER A 254 -21.28 -4.63 -25.84
N ASN A 255 -21.99 -4.75 -26.97
CA ASN A 255 -21.58 -4.19 -28.26
C ASN A 255 -21.73 -2.66 -28.32
N ASP A 256 -22.62 -2.06 -27.51
CA ASP A 256 -22.79 -0.60 -27.49
C ASP A 256 -21.70 0.09 -26.66
N LEU A 257 -21.13 -0.60 -25.67
CA LEU A 257 -20.06 -0.07 -24.82
C LEU A 257 -18.71 0.04 -25.56
N GLU A 258 -18.45 -0.84 -26.53
CA GLU A 258 -17.23 -0.78 -27.35
C GLU A 258 -17.27 0.37 -28.36
N SER A 259 -18.45 0.86 -28.74
CA SER A 259 -18.59 2.07 -29.57
C SER A 259 -18.36 3.38 -28.80
N LEU A 260 -18.40 3.34 -27.46
CA LEU A 260 -18.00 4.44 -26.56
C LEU A 260 -16.48 4.41 -26.28
N GLN A 261 -15.69 4.00 -27.27
CA GLN A 261 -14.23 4.01 -27.19
C GLN A 261 -13.73 5.46 -27.21
N LYS A 262 -13.51 6.00 -26.01
CA LYS A 262 -12.88 7.29 -25.68
C LYS A 262 -13.46 8.47 -26.47
N PRO A 263 -14.29 9.35 -25.87
CA PRO A 263 -14.82 10.51 -26.58
C PRO A 263 -13.68 11.25 -27.30
N THR A 264 -13.75 11.26 -28.63
CA THR A 264 -12.74 11.89 -29.47
C THR A 264 -12.65 13.35 -29.07
N ARG A 265 -11.43 13.89 -29.07
CA ARG A 265 -11.12 15.27 -28.64
C ARG A 265 -12.02 16.32 -29.33
N GLU A 266 -12.53 15.98 -30.52
CA GLU A 266 -13.51 16.76 -31.28
C GLU A 266 -14.92 16.78 -30.68
N HIS A 267 -15.42 15.67 -30.14
CA HIS A 267 -16.74 15.61 -29.51
C HIS A 267 -16.82 16.45 -28.24
N VAL A 268 -15.77 16.42 -27.40
CA VAL A 268 -15.70 17.28 -26.20
C VAL A 268 -15.59 18.75 -26.58
N ARG A 269 -14.82 19.05 -27.65
CA ARG A 269 -14.74 20.42 -28.22
C ARG A 269 -16.08 20.93 -28.71
N GLN A 270 -16.85 20.09 -29.40
CA GLN A 270 -18.14 20.45 -29.95
C GLN A 270 -19.19 20.70 -28.85
N CYS A 271 -19.14 19.96 -27.75
CA CYS A 271 -20.08 20.13 -26.64
C CYS A 271 -19.72 21.27 -25.68
N CYS A 272 -18.44 21.57 -25.44
CA CYS A 272 -18.04 22.50 -24.37
C CYS A 272 -17.49 23.86 -24.84
N GLY A 273 -17.25 24.06 -26.15
CA GLY A 273 -16.71 25.31 -26.67
C GLY A 273 -15.23 25.53 -26.32
N SER A 274 -14.51 26.25 -27.18
CA SER A 274 -13.03 26.33 -27.16
C SER A 274 -12.38 26.88 -25.88
N ARG A 275 -13.14 27.59 -25.03
CA ARG A 275 -12.62 28.16 -23.76
C ARG A 275 -12.60 27.18 -22.59
N VAL A 276 -13.43 26.13 -22.61
CA VAL A 276 -13.46 25.14 -21.50
C VAL A 276 -12.25 24.20 -21.59
N ASP A 277 -11.77 23.92 -22.81
CA ASP A 277 -10.61 23.07 -23.05
C ASP A 277 -9.35 23.59 -22.32
N GLU A 278 -9.00 24.87 -22.47
CA GLU A 278 -7.77 25.41 -21.85
C GLU A 278 -7.80 25.34 -20.33
N ALA A 279 -8.97 25.60 -19.73
CA ALA A 279 -9.15 25.49 -18.28
C ALA A 279 -9.04 24.04 -17.79
N LEU A 280 -9.69 23.09 -18.47
CA LEU A 280 -9.66 21.67 -18.13
C LEU A 280 -8.24 21.09 -18.30
N PHE A 281 -7.55 21.41 -19.40
CA PHE A 281 -6.18 20.96 -19.65
C PHE A 281 -5.15 21.61 -18.69
N SER A 282 -5.39 22.84 -18.22
CA SER A 282 -4.57 23.42 -17.15
C SER A 282 -4.74 22.66 -15.83
N HIS A 283 -5.96 22.20 -15.55
CA HIS A 283 -6.32 21.51 -14.31
C HIS A 283 -5.76 20.09 -14.27
N ASP A 284 -5.81 19.35 -15.38
CA ASP A 284 -5.28 17.98 -15.45
C ASP A 284 -3.76 17.94 -15.22
N ARG A 285 -3.02 18.93 -15.76
CA ARG A 285 -1.58 19.06 -15.52
C ARG A 285 -1.26 19.39 -14.06
N CYS A 286 -2.10 20.19 -13.41
CA CYS A 286 -1.96 20.50 -11.99
C CYS A 286 -2.20 19.25 -11.12
N ILE A 287 -3.30 18.53 -11.35
CA ILE A 287 -3.61 17.28 -10.65
C ILE A 287 -2.49 16.27 -10.85
N ALA A 288 -2.05 16.04 -12.09
CA ALA A 288 -0.97 15.09 -12.38
C ALA A 288 0.35 15.48 -11.69
N SER A 289 0.67 16.76 -11.61
CA SER A 289 1.86 17.25 -10.87
C SER A 289 1.74 17.02 -9.36
N VAL A 290 0.56 17.28 -8.78
CA VAL A 290 0.29 17.04 -7.35
C VAL A 290 0.37 15.54 -7.04
N LEU A 291 -0.25 14.69 -7.85
CA LEU A 291 -0.21 13.23 -7.69
C LEU A 291 1.21 12.68 -7.86
N ARG A 292 2.00 13.22 -8.80
CA ARG A 292 3.41 12.85 -8.96
C ARG A 292 4.22 13.17 -7.71
N ASN A 293 4.13 14.41 -7.22
CA ASN A 293 4.84 14.82 -6.00
C ASN A 293 4.39 13.98 -4.80
N HIS A 294 3.10 13.64 -4.72
CA HIS A 294 2.57 12.77 -3.68
C HIS A 294 3.19 11.36 -3.73
N ASN A 295 3.28 10.75 -4.92
CA ASN A 295 3.88 9.43 -5.10
C ASN A 295 5.36 9.39 -4.71
N ILE A 296 6.12 10.44 -5.04
CA ILE A 296 7.53 10.57 -4.65
C ILE A 296 7.65 10.68 -3.12
N ILE A 297 6.84 11.54 -2.49
CA ILE A 297 6.81 11.71 -1.04
C ILE A 297 6.47 10.38 -0.35
N LEU A 298 5.43 9.68 -0.82
CA LEU A 298 5.06 8.37 -0.31
C LEU A 298 6.17 7.33 -0.50
N GLY A 299 6.90 7.37 -1.63
CA GLY A 299 8.04 6.52 -1.89
C GLY A 299 9.17 6.74 -0.88
N PHE A 300 9.51 7.99 -0.55
CA PHE A 300 10.52 8.31 0.46
C PHE A 300 10.08 7.93 1.88
N ILE A 301 8.80 8.18 2.22
CA ILE A 301 8.24 7.72 3.50
C ILE A 301 8.33 6.20 3.58
N GLY A 302 7.94 5.49 2.52
CA GLY A 302 8.05 4.03 2.44
C GLY A 302 9.49 3.52 2.58
N LEU A 303 10.46 4.18 1.94
CA LEU A 303 11.87 3.86 2.09
C LEU A 303 12.34 3.99 3.56
N ALA A 304 12.04 5.14 4.18
CA ALA A 304 12.44 5.41 5.55
C ALA A 304 11.81 4.41 6.54
N THR A 305 10.53 4.08 6.38
CA THR A 305 9.85 3.10 7.24
C THR A 305 10.38 1.68 7.02
N SER A 306 10.65 1.27 5.77
CA SER A 306 11.27 -0.03 5.49
C SER A 306 12.64 -0.15 6.14
N VAL A 307 13.53 0.85 5.97
CA VAL A 307 14.86 0.84 6.59
C VAL A 307 14.77 0.77 8.11
N LEU A 308 13.87 1.55 8.72
CA LEU A 308 13.67 1.50 10.17
C LEU A 308 13.18 0.11 10.62
N ALA A 309 12.27 -0.52 9.86
CA ALA A 309 11.79 -1.86 10.16
C ALA A 309 12.91 -2.91 10.07
N LEU A 310 13.81 -2.81 9.08
CA LEU A 310 15.00 -3.66 8.99
C LEU A 310 15.87 -3.56 10.25
N ILE A 311 16.18 -2.34 10.65
CA ILE A 311 17.01 -2.07 11.84
C ILE A 311 16.35 -2.65 13.09
N VAL A 312 15.05 -2.42 13.26
CA VAL A 312 14.28 -2.95 14.41
C VAL A 312 14.30 -4.48 14.44
N ILE A 313 14.08 -5.14 13.29
CA ILE A 313 14.08 -6.61 13.21
C ILE A 313 15.48 -7.17 13.53
N GLU A 314 16.51 -6.70 12.84
CA GLU A 314 17.87 -7.22 12.99
C GLU A 314 18.45 -6.98 14.39
N LEU A 315 18.22 -5.80 14.96
CA LEU A 315 18.66 -5.52 16.32
C LEU A 315 17.85 -6.27 17.36
N THR A 316 16.55 -6.51 17.15
CA THR A 316 15.76 -7.37 18.05
C THR A 316 16.30 -8.80 18.03
N ILE A 317 16.61 -9.36 16.87
CA ILE A 317 17.19 -10.71 16.74
C ILE A 317 18.53 -10.79 17.50
N LYS A 318 19.41 -9.79 17.28
CA LYS A 318 20.71 -9.72 17.97
C LYS A 318 20.58 -9.54 19.49
N LEU A 319 19.68 -8.67 19.95
CA LEU A 319 19.46 -8.41 21.38
C LEU A 319 18.86 -9.59 22.12
N ASN A 320 18.14 -10.49 21.44
CA ASN A 320 17.61 -11.71 22.06
C ASN A 320 18.58 -12.90 21.91
N GLY A 321 19.75 -12.70 21.29
CA GLY A 321 20.74 -13.74 21.07
C GLY A 321 20.25 -14.91 20.22
N ILE A 322 19.25 -14.70 19.35
CA ILE A 322 18.59 -15.79 18.61
C ILE A 322 19.60 -16.50 17.71
N GLN A 323 19.80 -17.80 17.93
CA GLN A 323 20.76 -18.64 17.19
C GLN A 323 20.07 -19.53 16.16
N GLY A 324 20.82 -20.14 15.24
CA GLY A 324 20.28 -21.06 14.22
C GLY A 324 19.52 -20.39 13.06
N VAL A 325 19.47 -19.05 13.04
CA VAL A 325 18.65 -18.27 12.07
C VAL A 325 19.46 -17.64 10.94
N ASN A 326 20.79 -17.81 10.94
CA ASN A 326 21.69 -17.24 9.94
C ASN A 326 22.11 -18.23 8.85
N GLU A 327 21.60 -19.45 8.89
CA GLU A 327 21.91 -20.50 7.92
C GLU A 327 20.75 -20.68 6.94
N LEU A 328 21.09 -20.77 5.65
CA LEU A 328 20.15 -21.06 4.57
C LEU A 328 20.02 -22.58 4.36
N ALA A 329 19.68 -23.31 5.43
CA ALA A 329 19.67 -24.77 5.41
C ALA A 329 18.33 -25.37 4.95
N GLN A 330 17.21 -24.67 5.17
CA GLN A 330 15.86 -25.20 4.94
C GLN A 330 15.21 -24.67 3.66
N THR A 331 14.50 -25.54 2.94
CA THR A 331 13.78 -25.23 1.69
C THR A 331 12.74 -24.11 1.87
N SER A 332 12.11 -24.05 3.04
CA SER A 332 11.18 -23.01 3.46
C SER A 332 11.78 -21.59 3.42
N GLN A 333 13.10 -21.46 3.62
CA GLN A 333 13.81 -20.20 3.51
C GLN A 333 14.21 -19.87 2.07
N LEU A 334 14.45 -20.90 1.25
CA LEU A 334 14.90 -20.74 -0.13
C LEU A 334 13.80 -20.14 -1.02
N ILE A 335 12.54 -20.57 -0.84
CA ILE A 335 11.39 -20.05 -1.60
C ILE A 335 11.26 -18.51 -1.46
N PRO A 336 11.15 -17.94 -0.25
CA PRO A 336 11.02 -16.50 -0.08
C PRO A 336 12.25 -15.73 -0.54
N PHE A 337 13.45 -16.29 -0.38
CA PHE A 337 14.68 -15.71 -0.90
C PHE A 337 14.65 -15.59 -2.43
N ILE A 338 14.35 -16.68 -3.14
CA ILE A 338 14.27 -16.70 -4.61
C ILE A 338 13.16 -15.76 -5.09
N ALA A 339 11.99 -15.77 -4.44
CA ALA A 339 10.89 -14.88 -4.79
C ALA A 339 11.28 -13.41 -4.64
N GLY A 340 11.93 -13.02 -3.54
CA GLY A 340 12.45 -11.67 -3.33
C GLY A 340 13.49 -11.26 -4.38
N CYS A 341 14.43 -12.14 -4.70
CA CYS A 341 15.42 -11.92 -5.76
C CYS A 341 14.78 -11.73 -7.13
N ALA A 342 13.85 -12.61 -7.51
CA ALA A 342 13.15 -12.53 -8.79
C ALA A 342 12.36 -11.23 -8.92
N LEU A 343 11.68 -10.80 -7.83
CA LEU A 343 10.96 -9.53 -7.79
C LEU A 343 11.89 -8.34 -7.97
N PHE A 344 12.96 -8.29 -7.19
CA PHE A 344 13.92 -7.19 -7.24
C PHE A 344 14.57 -7.08 -8.62
N LEU A 345 15.11 -8.19 -9.14
CA LEU A 345 15.73 -8.24 -10.47
C LEU A 345 14.74 -7.90 -11.59
N GLY A 346 13.50 -8.37 -11.49
CA GLY A 346 12.44 -8.08 -12.45
C GLY A 346 12.17 -6.57 -12.57
N ILE A 347 12.11 -5.86 -11.45
CA ILE A 347 11.93 -4.41 -11.43
C ILE A 347 13.17 -3.70 -11.92
N THR A 348 14.35 -4.04 -11.39
CA THR A 348 15.59 -3.40 -11.77
C THR A 348 15.82 -3.53 -13.27
N ARG A 349 15.57 -4.72 -13.83
CA ARG A 349 15.59 -4.93 -15.28
C ARG A 349 14.62 -4.00 -16.01
N LYS A 350 13.34 -3.99 -15.62
CA LYS A 350 12.32 -3.15 -16.27
C LYS A 350 12.69 -1.66 -16.20
N VAL A 351 13.15 -1.18 -15.06
CA VAL A 351 13.59 0.22 -14.87
C VAL A 351 14.79 0.55 -15.76
N ILE A 352 15.81 -0.32 -15.80
CA ILE A 352 17.01 -0.11 -16.63
C ILE A 352 16.66 -0.08 -18.12
N PHE A 353 15.87 -1.05 -18.60
CA PHE A 353 15.48 -1.09 -20.02
C PHE A 353 14.55 0.08 -20.39
N GLN A 354 13.70 0.53 -19.49
CA GLN A 354 12.88 1.72 -19.71
C GLN A 354 13.70 3.00 -19.86
N GLU A 355 14.76 3.16 -19.08
CA GLU A 355 15.67 4.29 -19.27
C GLU A 355 16.40 4.15 -20.61
N ALA A 356 16.82 2.95 -21.01
CA ALA A 356 17.44 2.72 -22.31
C ALA A 356 16.52 3.15 -23.48
N ASP A 357 15.23 2.78 -23.44
CA ASP A 357 14.26 3.18 -24.49
C ASP A 357 14.06 4.71 -24.56
N ARG A 358 14.13 5.41 -23.41
CA ARG A 358 14.08 6.88 -23.40
C ARG A 358 15.27 7.51 -24.10
N PHE A 359 16.44 6.87 -24.10
CA PHE A 359 17.60 7.38 -24.84
C PHE A 359 17.55 7.04 -26.33
N VAL A 360 16.90 5.94 -26.73
CA VAL A 360 16.81 5.51 -28.14
C VAL A 360 15.79 6.34 -28.94
N CYS A 361 14.65 6.68 -28.36
CA CYS A 361 13.57 7.39 -29.06
C CYS A 361 13.91 8.81 -29.57
N PRO A 362 14.62 9.68 -28.81
CA PRO A 362 15.04 10.98 -29.33
C PRO A 362 16.04 10.85 -30.48
N MET A 363 16.87 9.80 -30.52
CA MET A 363 17.78 9.56 -31.65
C MET A 363 17.01 9.28 -32.95
N ALA A 364 15.91 8.52 -32.91
CA ALA A 364 15.08 8.28 -34.09
C ALA A 364 14.37 9.57 -34.58
N LEU A 365 13.94 10.44 -33.67
CA LEU A 365 13.36 11.75 -33.99
C LEU A 365 14.40 12.72 -34.56
N ILE A 366 15.60 12.76 -33.97
CA ILE A 366 16.74 13.54 -34.48
C ILE A 366 17.15 13.02 -35.85
N GLN A 367 17.16 11.70 -36.07
CA GLN A 367 17.48 11.11 -37.37
C GLN A 367 16.43 11.47 -38.42
N ARG A 368 15.13 11.47 -38.10
CA ARG A 368 14.09 11.97 -39.02
C ARG A 368 14.19 13.48 -39.30
N TYR A 369 14.60 14.27 -38.30
CA TYR A 369 14.76 15.72 -38.47
C TYR A 369 16.00 16.06 -39.31
N PHE A 370 17.12 15.37 -39.09
CA PHE A 370 18.38 15.61 -39.80
C PHE A 370 18.42 14.97 -41.19
N PHE A 371 17.89 13.77 -41.36
CA PHE A 371 17.93 13.08 -42.66
C PHE A 371 16.79 13.46 -43.59
N GLY A 372 15.92 14.41 -43.21
CA GLY A 372 15.09 15.19 -44.11
C GLY A 372 14.53 14.38 -45.27
N THR A 373 13.94 13.21 -45.00
CA THR A 373 13.28 12.45 -46.06
C THR A 373 12.06 13.28 -46.44
N LYS A 374 12.19 14.05 -47.53
CA LYS A 374 11.06 14.47 -48.34
C LYS A 374 10.24 13.22 -48.60
N ALA A 375 9.17 13.04 -47.84
CA ALA A 375 8.15 12.07 -48.18
C ALA A 375 7.50 12.63 -49.44
N ASP A 376 7.98 12.19 -50.60
CA ASP A 376 7.31 12.45 -51.86
C ASP A 376 5.90 11.84 -51.76
N HIS A 377 4.91 12.73 -51.75
CA HIS A 377 3.48 12.46 -51.72
C HIS A 377 2.98 11.90 -53.07
N SER A 378 3.58 10.82 -53.55
CA SER A 378 3.13 10.14 -54.78
C SER A 378 3.17 8.63 -54.61
N LEU A 379 2.25 8.07 -53.81
CA LEU A 379 1.82 6.70 -54.03
C LEU A 379 0.51 6.70 -54.83
N PRO A 380 0.48 6.08 -56.02
CA PRO A 380 -0.72 6.00 -56.84
C PRO A 380 -1.72 5.04 -56.20
N THR A 381 -2.99 5.46 -56.18
CA THR A 381 -4.15 4.61 -55.96
C THR A 381 -4.18 3.50 -57.01
N LEU A 382 -3.86 2.27 -56.60
CA LEU A 382 -4.18 1.07 -57.36
C LEU A 382 -5.66 0.76 -57.15
N VAL A 383 -6.41 0.92 -58.25
CA VAL A 383 -7.82 0.55 -58.46
C VAL A 383 -7.97 -0.96 -58.53
#